data_AF-A0A2D9NFT8-F1
#
_entry.id   AF-A0A2D9NFT8-F1
#
_cell.length_a   1.000
_cell.length_b   1.000
_cell.length_c   1.000
_cell.angle_alpha   90.00
_cell.angle_beta   90.00
_cell.angle_gamma   90.00
#
_symmetry.space_group_name_H-M   'P 1'
#
loop_
_entity.id
_entity.type
_entity.pdbx_description
1 polymer ?
#
loop_
_entity_poly.entity_id
_entity_poly.type
_entity_poly.pdbx_seq_one_letter_code
_entity_poly.pdbx_strand_id
1 'polypeptide(L)'
;MEEDSGFGLLDYMRSDEEPELRRMAIAMGSIILLIFLVLYDVLYPGHGFPVLSDLIPLLSGVMDSTIWFFILGIMIGFFSLVASVLVGAVKE
;
A
#
# COMPACT_ATOMS: atom_id res chain seq x y z
N MET A 1 46.05 -18.50 -3.70
CA MET A 1 44.62 -18.85 -3.55
C MET A 1 44.00 -17.65 -2.85
N GLU A 2 43.68 -16.63 -3.65
CA GLU A 2 43.18 -15.33 -3.16
C GLU A 2 41.68 -15.25 -3.38
N GLU A 3 41.06 -14.46 -2.51
CA GLU A 3 39.66 -14.42 -2.11
C GLU A 3 38.66 -14.24 -3.24
N ASP A 4 37.71 -15.17 -3.32
CA ASP A 4 36.40 -14.99 -3.97
C ASP A 4 35.30 -14.97 -2.89
N SER A 5 35.53 -14.19 -1.82
CA SER A 5 34.55 -13.97 -0.74
C SER A 5 33.67 -12.75 -1.05
N GLY A 6 34.21 -11.74 -1.73
CA GLY A 6 33.53 -10.47 -2.01
C GLY A 6 32.30 -10.61 -2.91
N PHE A 7 32.31 -11.52 -3.89
CA PHE A 7 31.21 -11.66 -4.84
C PHE A 7 29.98 -12.35 -4.21
N GLY A 8 30.20 -13.40 -3.42
CA GLY A 8 29.14 -14.05 -2.64
C GLY A 8 28.57 -13.15 -1.54
N LEU A 9 29.36 -12.19 -1.04
CA LEU A 9 28.86 -11.24 -0.05
C LEU A 9 27.92 -10.18 -0.65
N LEU A 10 28.12 -9.79 -1.90
CA LEU A 10 27.26 -8.79 -2.53
C LEU A 10 25.92 -9.38 -2.98
N ASP A 11 25.88 -10.69 -3.23
CA ASP A 11 24.67 -11.41 -3.65
C ASP A 11 23.63 -11.54 -2.52
N TYR A 12 24.07 -11.69 -1.25
CA TYR A 12 23.14 -11.63 -0.11
C TYR A 12 22.65 -10.21 0.19
N MET A 13 23.45 -9.18 -0.14
CA MET A 13 23.00 -7.78 -0.07
C MET A 13 22.02 -7.44 -1.19
N ARG A 14 21.98 -8.28 -2.24
CA ARG A 14 21.06 -8.21 -3.38
C ARG A 14 19.85 -9.13 -3.20
N SER A 15 19.45 -9.39 -1.95
CA SER A 15 18.16 -9.97 -1.61
C SER A 15 17.04 -8.94 -1.86
N ASP A 16 16.80 -8.64 -3.14
CA ASP A 16 15.62 -7.96 -3.69
C ASP A 16 14.34 -8.84 -3.56
N GLU A 17 14.41 -9.97 -2.86
CA GLU A 17 13.24 -10.69 -2.37
C GLU A 17 12.65 -9.92 -1.18
N GLU A 18 11.58 -9.17 -1.41
CA GLU A 18 10.74 -8.67 -0.31
C GLU A 18 10.46 -9.86 0.62
N PRO A 19 10.93 -9.84 1.88
CA PRO A 19 10.89 -11.04 2.71
C PRO A 19 9.44 -11.49 2.79
N GLU A 20 9.18 -12.78 2.50
CA GLU A 20 7.83 -13.35 2.55
C GLU A 20 7.11 -12.98 3.87
N LEU A 21 7.89 -12.82 4.93
CA LEU A 21 7.48 -12.31 6.23
C LEU A 21 6.81 -10.92 6.19
N ARG A 22 7.28 -9.97 5.38
CA ARG A 22 6.65 -8.64 5.22
C ARG A 22 5.27 -8.77 4.59
N ARG A 23 5.13 -9.58 3.54
CA ARG A 23 3.83 -9.84 2.89
C ARG A 23 2.85 -10.51 3.85
N MET A 24 3.35 -11.48 4.61
CA MET A 24 2.56 -12.19 5.61
C MET A 24 2.14 -11.29 6.78
N ALA A 25 3.03 -10.39 7.23
CA ALA A 25 2.72 -9.40 8.26
C ALA A 25 1.64 -8.41 7.81
N ILE A 26 1.68 -7.94 6.56
CA ILE A 26 0.65 -7.06 6.00
C ILE A 26 -0.68 -7.80 5.90
N ALA A 27 -0.68 -9.03 5.37
CA ALA A 27 -1.89 -9.84 5.28
C ALA A 27 -2.50 -10.08 6.67
N MET A 28 -1.71 -10.50 7.65
CA MET A 28 -2.18 -10.74 9.01
C MET A 28 -2.64 -9.46 9.70
N GLY A 29 -1.91 -8.36 9.53
CA GLY A 29 -2.31 -7.04 10.03
C GLY A 29 -3.65 -6.58 9.43
N SER A 30 -3.87 -6.82 8.13
CA SER A 30 -5.15 -6.50 7.48
C SER A 30 -6.31 -7.33 8.02
N ILE A 31 -6.09 -8.64 8.26
CA ILE A 31 -7.12 -9.52 8.83
C ILE A 31 -7.47 -9.09 10.26
N ILE A 32 -6.46 -8.81 11.09
CA ILE A 32 -6.66 -8.34 12.47
C ILE A 32 -7.43 -7.02 12.48
N LEU A 33 -7.08 -6.09 11.59
CA LEU A 33 -7.78 -4.81 11.44
C LEU A 33 -9.26 -5.02 11.07
N LEU A 34 -9.55 -5.90 10.11
CA LEU A 34 -10.93 -6.21 9.71
C LEU A 34 -11.73 -6.82 10.85
N ILE A 35 -11.16 -7.78 11.58
CA ILE A 35 -11.80 -8.40 12.75
C ILE A 35 -12.07 -7.34 13.83
N PHE A 36 -11.10 -6.46 14.10
CA PHE A 36 -11.26 -5.36 15.04
C PHE A 36 -12.40 -4.43 14.65
N LEU A 37 -12.50 -4.04 13.37
CA LEU A 37 -13.59 -3.17 12.90
C LEU A 37 -14.96 -3.83 13.05
N VAL A 38 -15.08 -5.12 12.69
CA VAL A 38 -16.32 -5.88 12.89
C VAL A 38 -16.68 -5.96 14.37
N LEU A 39 -15.71 -6.26 15.24
CA LEU A 39 -15.93 -6.33 16.68
C LEU A 39 -16.32 -4.96 17.26
N TYR A 40 -15.72 -3.88 16.78
CA TYR A 40 -16.03 -2.53 17.19
C TYR A 40 -17.49 -2.17 16.88
N ASP A 41 -17.97 -2.46 15.67
CA ASP A 41 -19.35 -2.19 15.26
C ASP A 41 -20.37 -2.96 16.13
N VAL A 42 -20.05 -4.21 16.47
CA VAL A 42 -20.88 -5.01 17.38
C VAL A 42 -20.89 -4.46 18.80
N LEU A 43 -19.74 -3.98 19.31
CA LEU A 43 -19.59 -3.51 20.68
C LEU A 43 -20.10 -2.07 20.89
N TYR A 44 -19.99 -1.23 19.86
CA TYR A 44 -20.38 0.19 19.88
C TYR A 44 -21.35 0.50 18.74
N PRO A 45 -22.56 -0.10 18.74
CA PRO A 45 -23.52 0.10 17.66
C PRO A 45 -23.96 1.57 17.57
N GLY A 46 -23.99 2.10 16.33
CA GLY A 46 -24.36 3.49 16.06
C GLY A 46 -23.24 4.50 16.27
N HIS A 47 -22.07 4.08 16.76
CA HIS A 47 -20.84 4.87 16.68
C HIS A 47 -20.19 4.65 15.31
N GLY A 48 -19.71 5.71 14.67
CA GLY A 48 -18.97 5.59 13.42
C GLY A 48 -17.67 4.79 13.61
N PHE A 49 -17.21 4.11 12.55
CA PHE A 49 -15.97 3.36 12.61
C PHE A 49 -14.79 4.24 13.02
N PRO A 50 -13.89 3.76 13.89
CA PRO A 50 -12.76 4.54 14.36
C PRO A 50 -11.87 4.94 13.18
N VAL A 51 -11.45 6.21 13.13
CA VAL A 51 -10.63 6.84 12.08
C VAL A 51 -11.35 6.99 10.72
N LEU A 52 -12.12 5.99 10.30
CA LEU A 52 -12.87 5.98 9.04
C LEU A 52 -14.05 6.97 9.05
N SER A 53 -14.68 7.20 10.21
CA SER A 53 -15.81 8.13 10.34
C SER A 53 -15.46 9.57 9.99
N ASP A 54 -14.21 9.98 10.20
CA ASP A 54 -13.74 11.33 9.89
C ASP A 54 -13.37 11.49 8.40
N LEU A 55 -12.99 10.39 7.75
CA LEU A 55 -12.63 10.33 6.34
C LEU A 55 -13.86 10.35 5.42
N ILE A 56 -14.95 9.67 5.81
CA ILE A 56 -16.15 9.55 4.98
C ILE A 56 -16.75 10.93 4.61
N PRO A 57 -16.92 11.91 5.52
CA PRO A 57 -17.43 13.24 5.19
C PRO A 57 -16.52 14.04 4.25
N LEU A 58 -15.21 13.86 4.36
CA LEU A 58 -14.25 14.51 3.47
C LEU A 58 -14.34 13.92 2.06
N LEU A 59 -14.47 12.59 1.98
CA LEU A 59 -14.67 11.90 0.70
C LEU A 59 -16.03 12.23 0.08
N SER A 60 -17.12 12.30 0.86
CA SER A 60 -18.43 12.69 0.34
C SER A 60 -18.41 14.11 -0.20
N GLY A 61 -17.78 15.06 0.51
CA GLY A 61 -17.64 16.43 0.02
C GLY A 61 -16.83 16.54 -1.29
N VAL A 62 -15.81 15.70 -1.46
CA VAL A 62 -15.03 15.62 -2.70
C VAL A 62 -15.84 14.95 -3.83
N MET A 63 -16.57 13.88 -3.53
CA MET A 63 -17.39 13.13 -4.49
C MET A 63 -18.64 13.88 -4.95
N ASP A 64 -19.20 14.75 -4.10
CA ASP A 64 -20.31 15.64 -4.45
C ASP A 64 -19.89 16.80 -5.37
N SER A 65 -18.58 16.98 -5.59
CA SER A 65 -18.02 18.02 -6.46
C SER A 65 -17.38 17.41 -7.71
N THR A 66 -17.32 18.13 -8.84
CA THR A 66 -16.64 17.61 -10.04
C THR A 66 -15.12 17.43 -9.86
N ILE A 67 -14.55 17.88 -8.73
CA ILE A 67 -13.10 17.82 -8.46
C ILE A 67 -12.57 16.38 -8.44
N TRP A 68 -13.38 15.39 -8.06
CA TRP A 68 -12.93 14.00 -7.97
C TRP A 68 -12.52 13.43 -9.32
N PHE A 69 -13.11 13.90 -10.43
CA PHE A 69 -12.67 13.54 -11.79
C PHE A 69 -11.26 14.07 -12.10
N PHE A 70 -10.93 15.29 -11.64
CA PHE A 70 -9.59 15.84 -11.79
C PHE A 70 -8.57 15.08 -10.95
N ILE A 71 -8.91 14.75 -9.70
CA ILE A 71 -8.06 13.93 -8.82
C ILE A 71 -7.80 12.56 -9.46
N LEU A 72 -8.84 11.91 -9.99
CA LEU A 72 -8.72 10.62 -10.68
C LEU A 72 -7.83 10.72 -11.92
N GLY A 73 -7.98 11.77 -12.72
CA GLY A 73 -7.14 12.03 -13.89
C GLY A 73 -5.67 12.23 -13.54
N ILE A 74 -5.38 12.99 -12.49
CA ILE A 74 -4.02 13.19 -11.97
C ILE A 74 -3.45 11.86 -11.48
N MET A 75 -4.22 11.07 -10.73
CA MET A 75 -3.77 9.75 -10.25
C MET A 75 -3.43 8.81 -11.41
N ILE A 76 -4.30 8.72 -12.42
CA ILE A 76 -4.03 7.89 -13.60
C ILE A 76 -2.78 8.36 -14.34
N GLY A 77 -2.63 9.67 -14.54
CA GLY A 77 -1.45 10.25 -15.17
C GLY A 77 -0.16 9.97 -14.40
N PHE A 78 -0.20 10.14 -13.08
CA PHE A 78 0.92 9.83 -12.19
C PHE A 78 1.30 8.35 -12.23
N PHE A 79 0.32 7.45 -12.08
CA PHE A 79 0.55 6.01 -12.17
C PHE A 79 1.08 5.59 -13.54
N SER A 80 0.61 6.20 -14.63
CA SER A 80 1.16 5.96 -15.96
C SER A 80 2.64 6.34 -16.05
N LEU A 81 3.03 7.47 -15.44
CA LEU A 81 4.43 7.91 -15.41
C LEU A 81 5.28 6.94 -14.60
N VAL A 82 4.84 6.59 -13.39
CA VAL A 82 5.52 5.61 -12.53
C VAL A 82 5.66 4.27 -13.23
N ALA A 83 4.59 3.76 -13.85
CA ALA A 83 4.62 2.51 -14.59
C ALA A 83 5.59 2.57 -15.76
N SER A 84 5.64 3.69 -16.49
CA SER A 84 6.56 3.85 -17.62
C SER A 84 8.02 3.85 -17.17
N VAL A 85 8.34 4.49 -16.03
CA VAL A 85 9.68 4.44 -15.43
C VAL A 85 10.02 3.03 -14.96
N LEU A 86 9.10 2.34 -14.29
CA LEU A 86 9.31 0.99 -13.78
C LEU A 86 9.52 -0.02 -14.90
N VAL A 87 8.73 0.07 -15.98
CA VAL A 87 8.91 -0.75 -17.19
C VAL A 87 10.23 -0.43 -17.88
N GLY A 88 10.67 0.83 -17.86
CA GLY A 88 12.00 1.22 -18.30
C GLY A 88 13.10 0.52 -17.50
N ALA A 89 13.00 0.55 -16.17
CA ALA A 89 13.99 -0.03 -15.27
C ALA A 89 14.03 -1.58 -15.29
N VAL A 90 12.93 -2.25 -15.63
CA VAL A 90 12.87 -3.73 -15.75
C VAL A 90 13.42 -4.23 -17.10
N LYS A 91 13.44 -3.37 -18.12
CA LYS A 91 13.95 -3.72 -19.46
C LYS A 91 15.47 -3.57 -19.62
N GLU A 92 16.12 -2.95 -18.65
CA GLU A 92 17.57 -2.74 -18.57
C GLU A 92 18.20 -3.74 -17.60
#